data_AF-A0A0A9WGI2-F1
#
_entry.id   AF-A0A0A9WGI2-F1
#
_cell.length_a   1.000
_cell.length_b   1.000
_cell.length_c   1.000
_cell.angle_alpha   90.00
_cell.angle_beta   90.00
_cell.angle_gamma   90.00
#
_symmetry.space_group_name_H-M   'P 1'
#
loop_
_entity.id
_entity.type
_entity.pdbx_description
1 polymer ?
#
loop_
_entity_poly.entity_id
_entity_poly.type
_entity_poly.pdbx_seq_one_letter_code
_entity_poly.pdbx_strand_id
1 'polypeptide(L)'
;MNSLRTSMLWSTNRVLSATTNAALNPTRKHRKRVRVGTASAGAKVDADTTPNLETGTKKIADKVPLTVEEKYHKKHKYVCGSQEMTPHSPIHLPSDVLVLLPPSKPLHTQNTALFKVPMKMNKVQIRNYLEQLYRVRIHRIGVLILLGKFRRNKLGFYVKRPDEKRAYVRFYEPFVFPNLPERIQTMLEKKRQQQQQQ
;
A
#
# COMPACT_ATOMS: atom_id res chain seq x y z
N MET A 1 -46.91 -36.41 -30.11
CA MET A 1 -48.08 -35.63 -30.54
C MET A 1 -48.70 -34.99 -29.30
N ASN A 2 -48.81 -33.66 -29.35
CA ASN A 2 -49.72 -32.77 -28.59
C ASN A 2 -49.67 -32.77 -27.05
N SER A 3 -49.14 -31.67 -26.49
CA SER A 3 -49.95 -30.81 -25.60
C SER A 3 -49.31 -29.43 -25.50
N LEU A 4 -49.90 -28.49 -26.25
CA LEU A 4 -49.72 -27.05 -26.10
C LEU A 4 -50.60 -26.59 -24.94
N ARG A 5 -50.03 -25.90 -23.95
CA ARG A 5 -50.77 -25.01 -23.04
C ARG A 5 -49.99 -23.70 -22.90
N THR A 6 -50.41 -22.69 -23.65
CA THR A 6 -51.26 -21.56 -23.23
C THR A 6 -50.50 -20.48 -22.48
N SER A 7 -50.47 -19.33 -23.14
CA SER A 7 -50.11 -17.97 -22.74
C SER A 7 -50.52 -17.55 -21.32
N MET A 8 -49.74 -16.65 -20.73
CA MET A 8 -50.27 -15.36 -20.25
C MET A 8 -49.17 -14.31 -20.11
N LEU A 9 -49.41 -13.19 -20.79
CA LEU A 9 -48.76 -11.89 -20.65
C LEU A 9 -49.19 -11.20 -19.33
N TRP A 10 -48.66 -9.99 -19.15
CA TRP A 10 -48.78 -9.05 -18.02
C TRP A 10 -47.59 -9.17 -17.05
N SER A 11 -46.84 -8.13 -16.69
CA SER A 11 -47.10 -6.70 -16.75
C SER A 11 -45.77 -5.95 -16.65
N THR A 12 -45.49 -5.08 -17.61
CA THR A 12 -44.55 -3.97 -17.43
C THR A 12 -45.24 -2.93 -16.56
N ASN A 13 -44.65 -2.56 -15.42
CA ASN A 13 -44.69 -1.19 -14.88
C ASN A 13 -43.94 -1.10 -13.54
N ARG A 14 -42.83 -0.34 -13.51
CA ARG A 14 -42.72 0.86 -12.67
C ARG A 14 -41.42 1.60 -12.92
N VAL A 15 -41.55 2.68 -13.68
CA VAL A 15 -40.76 3.90 -13.53
C VAL A 15 -41.07 4.49 -12.17
N LEU A 16 -40.06 4.69 -11.30
CA LEU A 16 -40.08 5.73 -10.27
C LEU A 16 -38.67 6.26 -10.01
N SER A 17 -38.46 7.47 -10.57
CA SER A 17 -37.77 8.64 -10.01
C SER A 17 -36.44 8.46 -9.26
N ALA A 18 -35.40 9.03 -9.86
CA ALA A 18 -34.22 9.52 -9.17
C ALA A 18 -34.61 10.60 -8.13
N THR A 19 -34.34 10.34 -6.85
CA THR A 19 -34.35 11.38 -5.82
C THR A 19 -32.92 11.72 -5.47
N THR A 20 -32.53 12.92 -5.87
CA THR A 20 -31.29 13.59 -5.52
C THR A 20 -31.25 13.87 -4.00
N ASN A 21 -30.40 13.17 -3.27
CA ASN A 21 -30.01 13.58 -1.91
C ASN A 21 -28.71 14.39 -1.99
N ALA A 22 -28.89 15.68 -2.24
CA ALA A 22 -27.89 16.72 -2.04
C ALA A 22 -28.02 17.26 -0.61
N ALA A 23 -27.17 16.78 0.31
CA ALA A 23 -26.98 17.26 1.68
C ALA A 23 -25.96 16.30 2.34
N LEU A 24 -24.87 16.64 3.02
CA LEU A 24 -24.29 17.87 3.53
C LEU A 24 -22.78 17.61 3.61
N ASN A 25 -21.94 18.49 3.07
CA ASN A 25 -20.50 18.45 3.25
C ASN A 25 -20.08 19.68 4.08
N PRO A 26 -19.80 19.56 5.39
CA PRO A 26 -19.38 20.70 6.18
C PRO A 26 -17.88 20.98 6.02
N THR A 27 -17.58 22.25 5.78
CA THR A 27 -16.34 22.98 6.12
C THR A 27 -15.17 22.99 5.14
N ARG A 28 -15.36 23.85 4.13
CA ARG A 28 -14.43 24.86 3.62
C ARG A 28 -13.39 25.35 4.67
N LYS A 29 -12.12 24.97 4.52
CA LYS A 29 -10.99 25.71 5.12
C LYS A 29 -10.40 26.65 4.07
N HIS A 30 -10.59 27.94 4.31
CA HIS A 30 -10.01 29.05 3.56
C HIS A 30 -8.49 28.92 3.42
N ARG A 31 -7.98 28.75 2.19
CA ARG A 31 -6.60 29.12 1.86
C ARG A 31 -6.60 30.62 1.59
N LYS A 32 -5.92 31.38 2.45
CA LYS A 32 -5.64 32.82 2.25
C LYS A 32 -4.86 32.97 0.95
N ARG A 33 -5.44 33.73 0.03
CA ARG A 33 -4.83 34.16 -1.24
C ARG A 33 -3.94 35.36 -0.90
N VAL A 34 -2.63 35.21 -1.01
CA VAL A 34 -1.68 36.32 -0.86
C VAL A 34 -1.81 37.20 -2.10
N ARG A 35 -2.19 38.47 -1.90
CA ARG A 35 -2.16 39.52 -2.92
C ARG A 35 -0.70 39.87 -3.18
N VAL A 36 -0.26 39.74 -4.44
CA VAL A 36 0.96 40.40 -4.92
C VAL A 36 0.52 41.79 -5.36
N GLY A 37 0.87 42.81 -4.56
CA GLY A 37 0.68 44.21 -4.92
C GLY A 37 1.90 44.69 -5.70
N THR A 38 1.68 45.10 -6.94
CA THR A 38 2.59 45.94 -7.72
C THR A 38 2.43 47.38 -7.26
N ALA A 39 3.52 48.03 -6.85
CA ALA A 39 3.60 49.48 -6.76
C ALA A 39 5.01 49.94 -7.14
N SER A 40 5.06 50.70 -8.22
CA SER A 40 6.16 51.54 -8.68
C SER A 40 6.15 52.87 -7.93
N ALA A 41 7.31 53.35 -7.48
CA ALA A 41 7.65 54.77 -7.39
C ALA A 41 9.10 54.91 -6.91
N GLY A 42 9.93 55.64 -7.66
CA GLY A 42 11.30 55.95 -7.27
C GLY A 42 11.44 57.29 -6.54
N ALA A 43 12.57 57.50 -5.86
CA ALA A 43 13.22 58.80 -5.64
C ALA A 43 14.56 58.64 -4.89
N LYS A 44 15.67 58.77 -5.64
CA LYS A 44 16.81 59.70 -5.45
C LYS A 44 17.34 60.12 -4.04
N VAL A 45 18.69 60.02 -3.91
CA VAL A 45 19.68 61.04 -3.45
C VAL A 45 20.35 60.90 -2.06
N ASP A 46 21.68 60.68 -2.14
CA ASP A 46 22.88 61.15 -1.40
C ASP A 46 23.35 60.70 0.01
N ALA A 47 24.65 60.32 -0.02
CA ALA A 47 25.81 60.63 0.83
C ALA A 47 25.98 60.11 2.28
N ASP A 48 27.13 59.44 2.45
CA ASP A 48 28.08 59.44 3.57
C ASP A 48 27.58 59.20 5.00
N THR A 49 27.82 57.99 5.52
CA THR A 49 28.31 57.71 6.88
C THR A 49 28.71 56.22 6.97
N THR A 50 29.97 55.93 7.31
CA THR A 50 30.34 54.61 7.87
C THR A 50 30.46 54.79 9.38
N PRO A 51 29.94 53.87 10.21
CA PRO A 51 30.89 53.00 10.89
C PRO A 51 30.43 51.55 11.08
N ASN A 52 31.45 50.69 11.20
CA ASN A 52 31.46 49.28 11.57
C ASN A 52 30.41 48.85 12.61
N LEU A 53 29.79 47.69 12.36
CA LEU A 53 29.47 46.72 13.41
C LEU A 53 29.52 45.30 12.83
N GLU A 54 30.65 44.61 13.04
CA GLU A 54 30.67 43.17 12.98
C GLU A 54 29.99 42.61 14.23
N THR A 55 28.95 41.79 14.06
CA THR A 55 28.69 40.64 14.93
C THR A 55 27.62 39.73 14.31
N GLY A 56 28.09 38.67 13.65
CA GLY A 56 27.50 37.32 13.72
C GLY A 56 26.05 37.11 13.29
N THR A 57 25.71 37.28 12.01
CA THR A 57 24.54 36.60 11.45
C THR A 57 24.89 35.14 11.14
N LYS A 58 24.62 34.24 12.09
CA LYS A 58 24.56 32.81 11.77
C LYS A 58 23.39 32.60 10.80
N LYS A 59 23.75 32.43 9.54
CA LYS A 59 22.93 32.13 8.38
C LYS A 59 21.74 31.22 8.73
N ILE A 60 20.54 31.78 8.63
CA ILE A 60 19.31 31.05 8.36
C ILE A 60 19.26 30.87 6.83
N ALA A 61 20.19 30.09 6.30
CA ALA A 61 20.23 29.66 4.91
C ALA A 61 20.75 28.23 4.93
N ASP A 62 20.29 27.40 4.00
CA ASP A 62 20.69 25.99 3.85
C ASP A 62 19.84 24.98 4.65
N LYS A 63 18.51 25.19 4.72
CA LYS A 63 17.59 24.05 4.72
C LYS A 63 17.32 23.63 3.29
N VAL A 64 18.33 23.05 2.64
CA VAL A 64 18.13 22.34 1.37
C VAL A 64 17.06 21.27 1.61
N PRO A 65 16.01 21.18 0.77
CA PRO A 65 15.02 20.12 0.92
C PRO A 65 15.73 18.79 0.68
N LEU A 66 15.86 18.00 1.76
CA LEU A 66 16.39 16.63 1.72
C LEU A 66 15.80 15.90 0.51
N THR A 67 16.66 15.35 -0.32
CA THR A 67 16.28 14.50 -1.46
C THR A 67 15.36 13.37 -0.97
N VAL A 68 14.52 12.80 -1.86
CA VAL A 68 13.61 11.71 -1.47
C VAL A 68 14.37 10.56 -0.80
N GLU A 69 15.59 10.31 -1.25
CA GLU A 69 16.53 9.33 -0.69
C GLU A 69 16.97 9.72 0.73
N GLU A 70 17.44 10.94 0.97
CA GLU A 70 17.83 11.40 2.31
C GLU A 70 16.65 11.49 3.27
N LYS A 71 15.46 11.85 2.77
CA LYS A 71 14.21 11.85 3.53
C LYS A 71 13.80 10.42 3.92
N TYR A 72 14.03 9.44 3.05
CA TYR A 72 13.83 8.02 3.35
C TYR A 72 14.84 7.53 4.40
N HIS A 73 16.12 7.86 4.28
CA HIS A 73 17.16 7.47 5.24
C HIS A 73 16.99 8.15 6.61
N LYS A 74 16.55 9.41 6.64
CA LYS A 74 16.30 10.15 7.90
C LYS A 74 15.01 9.71 8.60
N LYS A 75 13.99 9.26 7.84
CA LYS A 75 12.71 8.76 8.37
C LYS A 75 12.72 7.26 8.71
N HIS A 76 13.59 6.49 8.06
CA HIS A 76 13.84 5.06 8.34
C HIS A 76 15.19 4.81 9.00
N LYS A 77 15.73 5.80 9.72
CA LYS A 77 16.68 5.53 10.78
C LYS A 77 15.90 4.70 11.80
N TYR A 78 16.03 3.37 11.75
CA TYR A 78 15.54 2.49 12.79
C TYR A 78 16.34 2.83 14.04
N VAL A 79 15.89 3.89 14.73
CA VAL A 79 16.27 4.17 16.10
C VAL A 79 15.58 3.06 16.89
N CYS A 80 16.34 2.02 17.22
CA CYS A 80 16.08 1.40 18.50
C CYS A 80 16.20 2.51 19.53
N GLY A 81 15.17 2.69 20.35
CA GLY A 81 15.26 3.59 21.49
C GLY A 81 16.45 3.19 22.35
N SER A 82 17.31 4.16 22.64
CA SER A 82 18.07 4.33 23.90
C SER A 82 18.44 3.07 24.69
N GLN A 83 18.98 2.08 24.02
CA GLN A 83 19.72 0.94 24.56
C GLN A 83 20.72 0.66 23.46
N GLU A 84 22.00 0.56 23.81
CA GLU A 84 23.06 0.24 22.87
C GLU A 84 22.63 -1.01 22.10
N MET A 85 22.20 -0.83 20.85
CA MET A 85 21.84 -1.93 19.97
C MET A 85 23.14 -2.64 19.66
N THR A 86 23.40 -3.71 20.40
CA THR A 86 24.20 -4.79 19.84
C THR A 86 23.66 -5.04 18.43
N PRO A 87 24.47 -4.90 17.37
CA PRO A 87 23.99 -5.16 16.02
C PRO A 87 23.40 -6.56 16.03
N HIS A 88 22.14 -6.71 15.60
CA HIS A 88 21.50 -8.03 15.56
C HIS A 88 22.47 -9.00 14.88
N SER A 89 22.76 -10.11 15.55
CA SER A 89 23.70 -11.11 15.05
C SER A 89 23.34 -11.46 13.61
N PRO A 90 24.28 -11.37 12.66
CA PRO A 90 23.99 -11.69 11.27
C PRO A 90 23.48 -13.13 11.17
N ILE A 91 22.39 -13.31 10.44
CA ILE A 91 21.84 -14.65 10.17
C ILE A 91 22.61 -15.20 8.98
N HIS A 92 23.55 -16.11 9.23
CA HIS A 92 24.36 -16.71 8.17
C HIS A 92 23.57 -17.75 7.36
N LEU A 93 22.69 -18.52 8.02
CA LEU A 93 21.94 -19.61 7.40
C LEU A 93 20.44 -19.47 7.71
N PRO A 94 19.68 -18.73 6.89
CA PRO A 94 18.25 -18.55 7.10
C PRO A 94 17.48 -19.84 6.75
N SER A 95 16.73 -20.38 7.72
CA SER A 95 15.84 -21.54 7.51
C SER A 95 14.48 -21.19 6.90
N ASP A 96 14.15 -19.90 6.83
CA ASP A 96 12.80 -19.42 6.54
C ASP A 96 12.50 -19.46 5.03
N VAL A 97 11.28 -19.86 4.70
CA VAL A 97 10.79 -20.00 3.32
C VAL A 97 9.69 -18.99 3.06
N LEU A 98 9.84 -18.25 1.96
CA LEU A 98 8.81 -17.37 1.42
C LEU A 98 8.16 -18.04 0.21
N VAL A 99 6.83 -18.05 0.16
CA VAL A 99 6.09 -18.61 -0.98
C VAL A 99 5.46 -17.47 -1.76
N LEU A 100 5.84 -17.31 -3.03
CA LEU A 100 5.19 -16.39 -3.94
C LEU A 100 3.78 -16.90 -4.25
N LEU A 101 2.76 -16.08 -3.99
CA LEU A 101 1.36 -16.42 -4.19
C LEU A 101 0.81 -15.77 -5.47
N PRO A 102 -0.03 -16.48 -6.23
CA PRO A 102 -0.81 -15.85 -7.29
C PRO A 102 -1.81 -14.85 -6.68
N PRO A 103 -1.97 -13.66 -7.28
CA PRO A 103 -2.92 -12.68 -6.79
C PRO A 103 -4.36 -13.17 -7.03
N SER A 104 -5.17 -13.23 -5.97
CA SER A 104 -6.57 -13.68 -6.10
C SER A 104 -7.44 -12.69 -6.87
N LYS A 105 -7.11 -11.40 -6.80
CA LYS A 105 -7.71 -10.30 -7.55
C LYS A 105 -6.57 -9.51 -8.18
N PRO A 106 -6.77 -8.89 -9.35
CA PRO A 106 -5.74 -8.04 -9.93
C PRO A 106 -5.32 -6.98 -8.91
N LEU A 107 -4.01 -6.90 -8.66
CA LEU A 107 -3.47 -5.94 -7.72
C LEU A 107 -3.58 -4.55 -8.33
N HIS A 108 -3.84 -3.54 -7.49
CA HIS A 108 -3.95 -2.14 -7.95
C HIS A 108 -2.68 -1.58 -8.61
N THR A 109 -1.55 -2.27 -8.49
CA THR A 109 -0.26 -1.81 -9.04
C THR A 109 0.46 -2.99 -9.68
N GLN A 110 0.90 -2.81 -10.92
CA GLN A 110 1.59 -3.81 -11.76
C GLN A 110 3.00 -4.19 -11.28
N ASN A 111 3.50 -3.60 -10.18
CA ASN A 111 4.83 -3.86 -9.63
C ASN A 111 4.75 -4.50 -8.24
N THR A 112 3.63 -5.17 -7.94
CA THR A 112 3.36 -5.74 -6.62
C THR A 112 3.30 -7.26 -6.70
N ALA A 113 4.08 -7.94 -5.86
CA ALA A 113 3.95 -9.36 -5.60
C ALA A 113 3.34 -9.63 -4.23
N LEU A 114 2.72 -10.80 -4.09
CA LEU A 114 2.15 -11.29 -2.84
C LEU A 114 2.96 -12.50 -2.37
N PHE A 115 3.44 -12.48 -1.14
CA PHE A 115 4.13 -13.60 -0.52
C PHE A 115 3.37 -14.12 0.69
N LYS A 116 3.36 -15.44 0.88
CA LYS A 116 3.12 -16.06 2.19
C LYS A 116 4.45 -16.13 2.92
N VAL A 117 4.43 -15.67 4.18
CA VAL A 117 5.62 -15.46 5.00
C VAL A 117 5.44 -16.18 6.34
N PRO A 118 6.52 -16.67 6.99
CA PRO A 118 6.44 -17.17 8.36
C PRO A 118 5.93 -16.10 9.33
N MET A 119 5.13 -16.52 10.32
CA MET A 119 4.53 -15.61 11.31
C MET A 119 5.58 -14.79 12.08
N LYS A 120 6.69 -15.45 12.44
CA LYS A 120 7.83 -14.88 13.18
C LYS A 120 8.61 -13.80 12.43
N MET A 121 8.51 -13.71 11.11
CA MET A 121 9.39 -12.87 10.31
C MET A 121 8.96 -11.41 10.31
N ASN A 122 9.88 -10.49 10.58
CA ASN A 122 9.62 -9.05 10.60
C ASN A 122 9.69 -8.41 9.21
N LYS A 123 9.05 -7.25 9.04
CA LYS A 123 9.07 -6.50 7.77
C LYS A 123 10.49 -6.17 7.28
N VAL A 124 11.40 -5.86 8.21
CA VAL A 124 12.82 -5.59 7.92
C VAL A 124 13.52 -6.87 7.46
N GLN A 125 13.28 -7.99 8.13
CA GLN A 125 13.84 -9.28 7.75
C GLN A 125 13.36 -9.72 6.37
N ILE A 126 12.06 -9.54 6.05
CA ILE A 126 11.52 -9.85 4.71
C ILE A 126 12.26 -9.04 3.63
N ARG A 127 12.49 -7.75 3.89
CA ARG A 127 13.23 -6.88 2.98
C ARG A 127 14.64 -7.41 2.75
N ASN A 128 15.40 -7.62 3.83
CA ASN A 128 16.78 -8.10 3.76
C ASN A 128 16.87 -9.46 3.07
N TYR A 129 15.94 -10.37 3.38
CA TYR A 129 15.89 -11.70 2.77
C TYR A 129 15.75 -11.63 1.24
N LEU A 130 14.81 -10.82 0.74
CA LEU A 130 14.59 -10.65 -0.68
C LEU A 130 15.72 -9.87 -1.38
N GLU A 131 16.25 -8.82 -0.73
CA GLU A 131 17.35 -8.02 -1.28
C GLU A 131 18.68 -8.78 -1.29
N GLN A 132 18.99 -9.58 -0.27
CA GLN A 132 20.25 -10.29 -0.15
C GLN A 132 20.27 -11.63 -0.89
N LEU A 133 19.22 -12.45 -0.76
CA LEU A 133 19.19 -13.77 -1.40
C LEU A 133 18.76 -13.70 -2.88
N TYR A 134 17.74 -12.90 -3.19
CA TYR A 134 17.17 -12.83 -4.55
C TYR A 134 17.61 -11.59 -5.33
N ARG A 135 18.36 -10.68 -4.72
CA ARG A 135 18.90 -9.47 -5.36
C ARG A 135 17.83 -8.55 -5.97
N VAL A 136 16.63 -8.53 -5.40
CA VAL A 136 15.52 -7.71 -5.90
C VAL A 136 15.45 -6.37 -5.18
N ARG A 137 15.30 -5.27 -5.92
CA ARG A 137 15.13 -3.92 -5.34
C ARG A 137 13.70 -3.66 -4.88
N ILE A 138 13.51 -3.43 -3.58
CA ILE A 138 12.19 -3.25 -2.98
C ILE A 138 11.91 -1.78 -2.67
N HIS A 139 10.76 -1.29 -3.14
CA HIS A 139 10.26 0.05 -2.85
C HIS A 139 9.51 0.10 -1.50
N ARG A 140 8.53 -0.79 -1.31
CA ARG A 140 7.71 -0.80 -0.09
C ARG A 140 7.17 -2.18 0.21
N ILE A 141 7.16 -2.55 1.49
CA ILE A 141 6.51 -3.77 1.98
C ILE A 141 5.29 -3.40 2.84
N GLY A 142 4.16 -4.04 2.59
CA GLY A 142 3.00 -4.09 3.49
C GLY A 142 2.80 -5.52 3.96
N VAL A 143 2.58 -5.73 5.25
CA VAL A 143 2.27 -7.06 5.79
C VAL A 143 0.90 -7.05 6.44
N LEU A 144 0.21 -8.18 6.39
CA LEU A 144 -1.00 -8.43 7.15
C LEU A 144 -1.01 -9.87 7.66
N ILE A 145 -1.74 -10.11 8.74
CA ILE A 145 -2.03 -11.43 9.27
C ILE A 145 -3.48 -11.74 8.93
N LEU A 146 -3.72 -12.81 8.18
CA LEU A 146 -5.06 -13.30 7.87
C LEU A 146 -5.42 -14.35 8.92
N LEU A 147 -6.52 -14.10 9.60
CA LEU A 147 -7.06 -15.05 10.56
C LEU A 147 -7.69 -16.23 9.82
N GLY A 148 -7.31 -17.44 10.24
CA GLY A 148 -7.90 -18.67 9.78
C GLY A 148 -9.35 -18.78 10.25
N LYS A 149 -10.21 -19.26 9.34
CA LYS A 149 -11.63 -19.50 9.65
C LYS A 149 -11.77 -20.71 10.57
N PHE A 150 -12.68 -20.63 11.53
CA PHE A 150 -13.14 -21.79 12.30
C PHE A 150 -14.04 -22.67 11.43
N ARG A 151 -13.89 -23.98 11.53
CA ARG A 151 -14.77 -24.97 10.91
C ARG A 151 -15.12 -26.07 11.90
N ARG A 152 -16.34 -26.58 11.79
CA ARG A 152 -16.77 -27.75 12.57
C ARG A 152 -16.28 -29.01 11.87
N ASN A 153 -15.59 -29.87 12.59
CA ASN A 153 -15.18 -31.18 12.12
C ASN A 153 -16.37 -32.14 12.13
N LYS A 154 -16.24 -33.30 11.46
CA LYS A 154 -17.27 -34.35 11.44
C LYS A 154 -17.64 -34.85 12.85
N LEU A 155 -16.70 -34.77 13.79
CA LEU A 155 -16.88 -35.13 15.20
C LEU A 155 -17.58 -34.03 16.04
N GLY A 156 -18.00 -32.92 15.42
CA GLY A 156 -18.70 -31.84 16.09
C GLY A 156 -17.82 -30.78 16.76
N PHE A 157 -16.50 -30.98 16.84
CA PHE A 157 -15.55 -30.01 17.41
C PHE A 157 -15.23 -28.86 16.45
N TYR A 158 -15.02 -27.65 16.98
CA TYR A 158 -14.52 -26.51 16.22
C TYR A 158 -13.01 -26.55 16.10
N VAL A 159 -12.50 -26.57 14.88
CA VAL A 159 -11.07 -26.49 14.57
C VAL A 159 -10.78 -25.22 13.77
N LYS A 160 -9.76 -24.47 14.19
CA LYS A 160 -9.31 -23.26 13.50
C LYS A 160 -8.27 -23.62 12.44
N ARG A 161 -8.41 -23.05 11.24
CA ARG A 161 -7.32 -23.07 10.26
C ARG A 161 -6.14 -22.24 10.77
N PRO A 162 -4.89 -22.58 10.43
CA PRO A 162 -3.74 -21.77 10.84
C PRO A 162 -3.84 -20.37 10.25
N ASP A 163 -3.42 -19.38 11.06
CA ASP A 163 -3.32 -17.99 10.62
C ASP A 163 -2.15 -17.84 9.63
N GLU A 164 -2.33 -16.99 8.61
CA GLU A 164 -1.32 -16.79 7.56
C GLU A 164 -0.81 -15.36 7.57
N LYS A 165 0.51 -15.17 7.60
CA LYS A 165 1.11 -13.85 7.30
C LYS A 165 1.27 -13.69 5.80
N ARG A 166 0.74 -12.59 5.26
CA ARG A 166 0.91 -12.22 3.86
C ARG A 166 1.67 -10.90 3.75
N ALA A 167 2.57 -10.83 2.78
CA ALA A 167 3.33 -9.64 2.47
C ALA A 167 3.03 -9.18 1.03
N TYR A 168 2.51 -7.96 0.89
CA TYR A 168 2.47 -7.22 -0.35
C TYR A 168 3.79 -6.49 -0.54
N VAL A 169 4.58 -6.92 -1.50
CA VAL A 169 5.90 -6.34 -1.79
C VAL A 169 5.80 -5.56 -3.09
N ARG A 170 6.07 -4.26 -3.02
CA ARG A 170 6.17 -3.37 -4.18
C ARG A 170 7.63 -3.25 -4.57
N PHE A 171 7.94 -3.58 -5.81
CA PHE A 171 9.27 -3.46 -6.39
C PHE A 171 9.43 -2.12 -7.11
N TYR A 172 10.69 -1.75 -7.36
CA TYR A 172 10.99 -0.66 -8.28
C TYR A 172 10.75 -1.07 -9.74
N GLU A 173 11.07 -2.32 -10.05
CA GLU A 173 10.85 -2.92 -11.37
C GLU A 173 9.41 -3.44 -11.53
N PRO A 174 8.88 -3.47 -12.77
CA PRO A 174 7.57 -4.04 -13.04
C PRO A 174 7.57 -5.56 -12.85
N PHE A 175 6.48 -6.08 -12.27
CA PHE A 175 6.32 -7.51 -12.02
C PHE A 175 4.88 -7.93 -12.28
N VAL A 176 4.67 -8.67 -13.36
CA VAL A 176 3.40 -9.31 -13.66
C VAL A 176 3.53 -10.80 -13.37
N PHE A 177 2.59 -11.33 -12.58
CA PHE A 177 2.57 -12.76 -12.30
C PHE A 177 2.31 -13.52 -13.62
N PRO A 178 3.11 -14.55 -13.94
CA PRO A 178 2.97 -15.26 -15.20
C PRO A 178 1.62 -16.01 -15.26
N ASN A 179 1.12 -16.20 -16.48
CA ASN A 179 -0.08 -17.00 -16.69
C ASN A 179 0.17 -18.44 -16.23
N LEU A 180 -0.78 -19.00 -15.49
CA LEU A 180 -0.68 -20.40 -15.06
C LEU A 180 -0.88 -21.33 -16.27
N PRO A 181 -0.33 -22.54 -16.26
CA PRO A 181 -0.65 -23.57 -17.25
C PRO A 181 -2.17 -23.81 -17.38
N GLU A 182 -2.67 -24.04 -18.59
CA GLU A 182 -4.10 -24.20 -18.91
C GLU A 182 -4.79 -25.26 -18.03
N ARG A 183 -4.10 -26.37 -17.77
CA ARG A 183 -4.58 -27.42 -16.86
C ARG A 183 -4.91 -26.88 -15.47
N ILE A 184 -4.14 -25.94 -14.95
CA ILE A 184 -4.38 -25.34 -13.64
C ILE A 184 -5.50 -24.33 -13.72
N GLN A 185 -5.56 -23.54 -14.79
CA GLN A 185 -6.64 -22.56 -15.03
C GLN A 185 -8.02 -23.25 -15.02
N THR A 186 -8.17 -24.31 -15.81
CA THR A 186 -9.42 -25.10 -15.89
C THR A 186 -9.83 -25.71 -14.54
N MET A 187 -8.86 -26.20 -13.75
CA MET A 187 -9.13 -26.69 -12.39
C MET A 187 -9.61 -25.58 -11.45
N LEU A 188 -9.05 -24.37 -11.55
CA LEU A 188 -9.44 -23.23 -10.73
C LEU A 188 -10.86 -22.75 -11.08
N GLU A 189 -11.22 -22.71 -12.36
CA GLU A 189 -12.56 -22.36 -12.83
C GLU A 189 -13.63 -23.34 -12.32
N LYS A 190 -13.39 -24.65 -12.48
CA LYS A 190 -14.27 -25.70 -11.93
C LYS A 190 -14.49 -25.54 -10.42
N LYS A 191 -13.42 -25.26 -9.66
CA LYS A 191 -13.52 -25.00 -8.21
C LYS A 191 -14.35 -23.74 -7.89
N ARG A 192 -14.26 -22.69 -8.70
CA ARG A 192 -15.06 -21.46 -8.52
C ARG A 192 -16.55 -21.72 -8.78
N GLN A 193 -16.88 -22.47 -9.82
CA GLN A 193 -18.27 -22.84 -10.14
C GLN A 193 -18.90 -23.66 -9.01
N GLN A 194 -18.17 -24.65 -8.47
CA GLN A 194 -18.63 -25.44 -7.33
C GLN A 194 -18.91 -24.59 -6.08
N GLN A 195 -18.11 -23.55 -5.84
CA GLN A 195 -18.32 -22.64 -4.71
C GLN A 195 -19.50 -21.69 -4.89
N GLN A 196 -19.95 -21.44 -6.13
CA GLN A 196 -21.11 -20.59 -6.41
C GLN A 196 -22.44 -21.36 -6.33
N GLN A 197 -22.39 -22.69 -6.46
CA GLN A 197 -23.56 -23.57 -6.36
C GLN A 197 -23.86 -24.00 -4.92
N GLN A 198 -22.96 -23.73 -3.97
CA GLN A 198 -23.11 -23.99 -2.54
C GLN A 198 -23.48 -22.71 -1.79
#